data_AF-A0A7H4YP94-F1
#
_entry.id   AF-A0A7H4YP94-F1
#
_cell.length_a   1.000
_cell.length_b   1.000
_cell.length_c   1.000
_cell.angle_alpha   90.00
_cell.angle_beta   90.00
_cell.angle_gamma   90.00
#
_symmetry.space_group_name_H-M   'P 1'
#
loop_
_entity.id
_entity.type
_entity.pdbx_description
1 polymer ?
#
loop_
_entity_poly.entity_id
_entity_poly.type
_entity_poly.pdbx_seq_one_letter_code
_entity_poly.pdbx_strand_id
1 'polypeptide(L)' 'MMEIFWTMLASQDRKHIREYIAEQNLMAAIELDERIGYSASSLAGQPYKGR' A
#
# COMPACT_ATOMS: atom_id res chain seq x y z
N MET A 1 19.15 -5.71 -3.78
CA MET A 1 17.86 -5.02 -3.57
C MET A 1 16.86 -5.65 -4.51
N MET A 2 15.73 -6.13 -4.01
CA MET A 2 14.69 -6.71 -4.85
C MET A 2 13.76 -5.62 -5.36
N GLU A 3 13.29 -5.78 -6.60
CA GLU A 3 12.27 -4.90 -7.17
C GLU A 3 10.90 -5.28 -6.59
N ILE A 4 10.11 -4.27 -6.22
CA ILE A 4 8.75 -4.44 -5.73
C ILE A 4 7.79 -3.99 -6.80
N PHE A 5 6.82 -4.85 -7.08
CA PHE A 5 5.69 -4.52 -7.94
C PHE A 5 4.40 -4.92 -7.26
N TRP A 6 3.35 -4.16 -7.55
CA TRP A 6 1.99 -4.52 -7.17
C TRP A 6 1.42 -5.42 -8.26
N THR A 7 0.78 -6.52 -7.86
CA THR A 7 -0.06 -7.27 -8.80
C THR A 7 -1.25 -6.40 -9.22
N MET A 8 -1.90 -6.77 -10.32
CA MET A 8 -3.12 -6.10 -10.77
C MET A 8 -4.20 -6.10 -9.67
N LEU A 9 -4.39 -7.24 -9.01
CA LEU A 9 -5.36 -7.38 -7.91
C LEU A 9 -5.00 -6.47 -6.72
N ALA A 10 -3.75 -6.48 -6.27
CA ALA A 10 -3.32 -5.63 -5.16
C ALA A 10 -3.46 -4.13 -5.47
N SER A 11 -3.30 -3.75 -6.74
CA SER A 11 -3.51 -2.38 -7.19
C SER A 11 -5.00 -1.98 -7.16
N GLN A 12 -5.89 -2.90 -7.53
CA GLN A 12 -7.33 -2.72 -7.42
C GLN A 12 -7.77 -2.64 -5.96
N ASP A 13 -7.25 -3.51 -5.10
CA ASP A 13 -7.54 -3.49 -3.66
C ASP A 13 -7.15 -2.15 -3.04
N ARG A 14 -5.93 -1.67 -3.32
CA ARG A 14 -5.47 -0.35 -2.85
C ARG A 14 -6.38 0.78 -3.34
N LYS A 15 -6.86 0.73 -4.58
CA LYS A 15 -7.80 1.71 -5.13
C LYS A 15 -9.12 1.67 -4.36
N HIS A 16 -9.75 0.50 -4.24
CA HIS A 16 -11.05 0.36 -3.57
C HIS A 16 -11.00 0.77 -2.10
N ILE A 17 -9.95 0.40 -1.37
CA ILE A 17 -9.75 0.80 0.03
C ILE A 17 -9.64 2.32 0.14
N ARG A 18 -8.84 2.96 -0.72
CA ARG A 18 -8.68 4.42 -0.72
C ARG A 18 -10.01 5.12 -1.00
N GLU A 19 -10.75 4.66 -2.01
CA GLU A 19 -12.05 5.23 -2.38
C GLU A 19 -13.06 5.10 -1.23
N TYR A 20 -13.17 3.92 -0.63
CA TYR A 20 -14.08 3.66 0.49
C TYR A 20 -13.81 4.58 1.70
N ILE A 21 -12.54 4.76 2.08
CA ILE A 21 -12.18 5.62 3.22
C ILE A 21 -12.37 7.10 2.85
N ALA A 22 -12.06 7.48 1.61
CA ALA A 22 -12.17 8.86 1.14
C ALA A 22 -13.61 9.39 1.15
N GLU A 23 -14.62 8.52 1.10
CA GLU A 23 -16.04 8.89 1.29
C GLU A 23 -16.29 9.60 2.62
N GLN A 24 -15.52 9.29 3.67
CA GLN A 24 -15.67 9.88 5.00
C GLN A 24 -14.49 10.75 5.40
N ASN A 25 -13.27 10.37 5.02
CA ASN A 25 -12.05 11.05 5.41
C ASN A 25 -10.94 10.88 4.37
N LEU A 26 -10.84 11.86 3.47
CA LEU A 26 -9.81 11.88 2.43
C LEU A 26 -8.38 11.85 3.00
N MET A 27 -8.12 12.56 4.11
CA MET A 27 -6.78 12.60 4.69
C MET A 27 -6.36 11.23 5.23
N ALA A 28 -7.27 10.52 5.89
CA ALA A 28 -7.02 9.16 6.36
C ALA A 28 -6.77 8.18 5.21
N ALA A 29 -7.49 8.34 4.08
CA ALA A 29 -7.30 7.51 2.90
C ALA A 29 -5.90 7.71 2.27
N ILE A 30 -5.43 8.94 2.22
CA ILE A 30 -4.08 9.28 1.71
C ILE A 30 -3.01 8.72 2.66
N GLU A 31 -3.12 9.01 3.96
CA GLU A 31 -2.13 8.57 4.95
C GLU A 31 -1.99 7.04 4.98
N LEU A 32 -3.11 6.31 4.92
CA LEU A 32 -3.08 4.85 4.89
C LEU A 32 -2.34 4.33 3.65
N ASP A 33 -2.64 4.88 2.48
CA ASP A 33 -2.02 4.44 1.23
C ASP A 33 -0.52 4.71 1.19
N GLU A 34 -0.07 5.85 1.72
CA GLU A 34 1.35 6.17 1.90
C GLU A 34 2.04 5.18 2.84
N ARG A 35 1.41 4.83 3.97
CA ARG A 35 1.94 3.84 4.92
C ARG A 35 2.07 2.46 4.31
N ILE A 36 1.13 2.05 3.46
CA ILE A 36 1.22 0.80 2.69
C ILE A 36 2.42 0.87 1.74
N GLY A 37 2.57 1.97 0.99
CA GLY A 37 3.70 2.17 0.07
C GLY A 37 5.06 2.16 0.75
N TYR A 38 5.18 2.80 1.92
CA TYR A 38 6.40 2.81 2.73
C TYR A 38 6.72 1.41 3.26
N SER A 39 5.72 0.72 3.82
CA SER A 39 5.89 -0.63 4.37
C SER A 39 6.33 -1.60 3.27
N ALA A 40 5.70 -1.54 2.10
CA ALA A 40 6.10 -2.31 0.93
C ALA A 40 7.55 -2.01 0.55
N SER A 41 7.91 -0.74 0.34
CA SER A 41 9.27 -0.31 -0.03
C SER A 41 10.35 -0.87 0.90
N SER A 42 10.07 -1.01 2.20
CA SER A 42 11.01 -1.59 3.16
C SER A 42 11.38 -3.06 2.89
N LEU A 43 10.52 -3.81 2.19
CA LEU A 43 10.76 -5.21 1.81
C LEU A 43 11.82 -5.36 0.72
N ALA A 44 12.11 -4.30 -0.06
CA ALA A 44 13.12 -4.34 -1.11
C ALA A 44 14.52 -4.61 -0.55
N GLY A 45 14.76 -4.15 0.69
CA GLY A 45 15.97 -4.40 1.48
C GLY A 45 15.86 -5.58 2.44
N GLN A 46 14.65 -5.96 2.87
CA GLN A 46 14.41 -7.04 3.83
C GLN A 46 13.18 -7.90 3.43
N PRO A 47 13.29 -8.75 2.38
CA PRO A 47 12.14 -9.46 1.82
C PRO A 47 11.41 -10.39 2.81
N TYR A 48 12.12 -10.89 3.82
CA TYR A 48 11.59 -11.85 4.79
C TYR A 48 10.99 -11.21 6.06
N LYS A 49 10.83 -9.88 6.08
CA LYS A 49 10.32 -9.14 7.25
C LYS A 49 8.82 -9.36 7.53
N GLY A 50 8.06 -9.81 6.53
CA GLY A 50 6.60 -9.93 6.61
C GLY A 50 6.07 -11.20 7.31
N ARG A 51 6.81 -11.74 8.28
CA ARG A 51 6.43 -12.95 9.02
C ARG A 51 5.97 -12.64 10.44
#